data_AF-A0A7W0GZE7-F1
#
_entry.id   AF-A0A7W0GZE7-F1
#
_cell.length_a   1.000
_cell.length_b   1.000
_cell.length_c   1.000
_cell.angle_alpha   90.00
_cell.angle_beta   90.00
_cell.angle_gamma   90.00
#
_symmetry.space_group_name_H-M   'P 1'
#
loop_
_entity.id
_entity.type
_entity.pdbx_description
1 polymer ?
#
loop_
_entity_poly.entity_id
_entity_poly.type
_entity_poly.pdbx_seq_one_letter_code
_entity_poly.pdbx_strand_id
1 'polypeptide(L)'
;TDSLTLAVVRELGGRAGEGAAVRPGLRSASLEALKLYLQGERHYRATRWDSARVHYEGALARDSGLVLAYRRLGHVYGWERVNFDSVASVLLLRAGELNHGLGPRDSLLVRSDSLSAAANSTDDPLLSWTLVRELFRTLEEVTSQYAGDPEGWFAAGEAGYHFGTGPSLTVPEGKILKAFDRVIALDSGFAPAYLHPIELALNAGGPESALGYARSYLALEPVDVSHRGVRLVVRLLEDPHRRPAELSALLDTIPAQVLSSARTTLRHWPDSAGAALLLSRLLAEGRPSPYPLFADTAFMRRRLAEQLAFRGRLGEAYRVLGVRESWILADLALLGAVPVDTARAVFQRWLREDSPYVRLIPSWWATRGDSAALSLFLEAARERARAGSAQDRFRASYDSAAALAYLALLRADSVEALRRFTALPDSACVRCYVDRLTRARLLSAAGRDREAMMDLEERLVPYLTPFQIVFARERAGVADRLGRRDAARAARTFALRAWRTP
;
A
#
# COMPACT_ATOMS: atom_id res chain seq x y z
N THR A 1 -50.86 -3.92 1.64
CA THR A 1 -50.47 -4.24 0.25
C THR A 1 -48.96 -4.23 0.00
N ASP A 2 -48.12 -3.98 1.02
CA ASP A 2 -46.67 -3.75 0.86
C ASP A 2 -45.77 -4.99 1.13
N SER A 3 -46.27 -5.96 1.91
CA SER A 3 -45.53 -7.19 2.26
C SER A 3 -45.35 -8.15 1.08
N LEU A 4 -46.30 -8.17 0.15
CA LEU A 4 -46.27 -9.05 -1.02
C LEU A 4 -45.19 -8.60 -2.02
N THR A 5 -45.03 -7.30 -2.21
CA THR A 5 -44.01 -6.72 -3.10
C THR A 5 -42.59 -6.95 -2.56
N LEU A 6 -42.40 -6.82 -1.23
CA LEU A 6 -41.14 -7.16 -0.55
C LEU A 6 -40.82 -8.67 -0.64
N ALA A 7 -41.84 -9.53 -0.54
CA ALA A 7 -41.67 -10.96 -0.74
C ALA A 7 -41.29 -11.31 -2.19
N VAL A 8 -41.91 -10.66 -3.17
CA VAL A 8 -41.63 -10.87 -4.61
C VAL A 8 -40.22 -10.37 -4.99
N VAL A 9 -39.75 -9.25 -4.46
CA VAL A 9 -38.37 -8.77 -4.69
C VAL A 9 -37.33 -9.71 -4.07
N ARG A 10 -37.64 -10.32 -2.91
CA ARG A 10 -36.78 -11.35 -2.28
C ARG A 10 -36.77 -12.64 -3.09
N GLU A 11 -37.92 -13.08 -3.61
CA GLU A 11 -38.06 -14.33 -4.38
C GLU A 11 -37.43 -14.22 -5.78
N LEU A 12 -37.59 -13.07 -6.46
CA LEU A 12 -36.98 -12.80 -7.77
C LEU A 12 -35.45 -12.66 -7.68
N GLY A 13 -34.93 -12.12 -6.58
CA GLY A 13 -33.50 -12.10 -6.28
C GLY A 13 -32.88 -13.48 -6.06
N GLY A 14 -33.69 -14.51 -5.77
CA GLY A 14 -33.22 -15.89 -5.60
C GLY A 14 -33.12 -16.73 -6.88
N ARG A 15 -33.66 -16.25 -8.01
CA ARG A 15 -33.76 -17.04 -9.27
C ARG A 15 -33.04 -16.47 -10.48
N ALA A 16 -32.60 -15.20 -10.46
CA ALA A 16 -31.86 -14.60 -11.56
C ALA A 16 -30.35 -14.71 -11.33
N GLY A 17 -29.63 -15.31 -12.29
CA GLY A 17 -28.16 -15.38 -12.35
C GLY A 17 -27.49 -14.05 -12.68
N GLU A 18 -27.92 -12.97 -12.05
CA GLU A 18 -27.27 -11.65 -12.09
C GLU A 18 -26.90 -11.29 -10.64
N GLY A 19 -25.63 -10.96 -10.39
CA GLY A 19 -25.02 -10.73 -9.07
C GLY A 19 -25.59 -9.58 -8.22
N ALA A 20 -26.81 -9.13 -8.52
CA ALA A 20 -27.63 -8.18 -7.77
C ALA A 20 -28.78 -8.87 -7.00
N ALA A 21 -28.60 -10.12 -6.57
CA ALA A 21 -29.55 -10.79 -5.69
C ALA A 21 -29.78 -9.96 -4.41
N VAL A 22 -31.04 -9.61 -4.13
CA VAL A 22 -31.46 -8.91 -2.90
C VAL A 22 -31.02 -9.75 -1.71
N ARG A 23 -30.03 -9.22 -0.96
CA ARG A 23 -29.34 -9.95 0.11
C ARG A 23 -30.25 -10.11 1.32
N PRO A 24 -30.34 -11.32 1.91
CA PRO A 24 -30.98 -11.53 3.20
C PRO A 24 -30.13 -10.86 4.30
N GLY A 25 -30.29 -9.55 4.44
CA GLY A 25 -29.44 -8.68 5.26
C GLY A 25 -29.78 -7.19 5.14
N LEU A 26 -30.43 -6.78 4.05
CA LEU A 26 -30.96 -5.42 3.86
C LEU A 26 -32.15 -5.14 4.81
N ARG A 27 -31.82 -4.78 6.05
CA ARG A 27 -32.76 -4.23 7.03
C ARG A 27 -32.76 -2.72 6.87
N SER A 28 -33.82 -2.19 6.27
CA SER A 28 -34.12 -0.76 6.28
C SER A 28 -35.57 -0.58 6.69
N ALA A 29 -35.85 0.49 7.42
CA ALA A 29 -37.21 0.90 7.73
C ALA A 29 -37.91 1.61 6.55
N SER A 30 -37.17 1.89 5.46
CA SER A 30 -37.64 2.67 4.31
C SER A 30 -37.40 1.96 2.98
N LEU A 31 -38.49 1.64 2.27
CA LEU A 31 -38.41 1.10 0.92
C LEU A 31 -37.70 2.06 -0.05
N GLU A 32 -37.84 3.37 0.18
CA GLU A 32 -37.16 4.37 -0.64
C GLU A 32 -35.65 4.38 -0.38
N ALA A 33 -35.21 4.25 0.87
CA ALA A 33 -33.79 4.10 1.19
C ALA A 33 -33.18 2.86 0.53
N LEU A 34 -33.91 1.73 0.49
CA LEU A 34 -33.47 0.52 -0.20
C LEU A 34 -33.34 0.72 -1.71
N LYS A 35 -34.29 1.41 -2.35
CA LYS A 35 -34.22 1.73 -3.78
C LYS A 35 -32.99 2.60 -4.10
N LEU A 36 -32.77 3.64 -3.31
CA LEU A 36 -31.61 4.52 -3.45
C LEU A 36 -30.30 3.75 -3.24
N TYR A 37 -30.22 2.91 -2.21
CA TYR A 37 -29.06 2.05 -1.99
C TYR A 37 -28.77 1.14 -3.19
N LEU A 38 -29.78 0.45 -3.74
CA LEU A 38 -29.60 -0.44 -4.90
C LEU A 38 -29.21 0.32 -6.18
N GLN A 39 -29.73 1.54 -6.37
CA GLN A 39 -29.27 2.43 -7.44
C GLN A 39 -27.80 2.81 -7.26
N GLY A 40 -27.40 3.12 -6.01
CA GLY A 40 -26.01 3.33 -5.63
C GLY A 40 -25.14 2.13 -5.96
N GLU A 41 -25.56 0.91 -5.63
CA GLU A 41 -24.82 -0.32 -5.92
C GLU A 41 -24.58 -0.49 -7.44
N ARG A 42 -25.59 -0.20 -8.27
CA ARG A 42 -25.43 -0.24 -9.73
C ARG A 42 -24.33 0.71 -10.20
N HIS A 43 -24.31 1.93 -9.66
CA HIS A 43 -23.30 2.93 -10.00
C HIS A 43 -21.91 2.58 -9.47
N TYR A 44 -21.82 2.09 -8.23
CA TYR A 44 -20.57 1.68 -7.59
C TYR A 44 -19.89 0.54 -8.35
N ARG A 45 -20.66 -0.49 -8.76
CA ARG A 45 -20.14 -1.63 -9.52
C ARG A 45 -19.57 -1.24 -10.88
N ALA A 46 -20.02 -0.12 -11.45
CA ALA A 46 -19.56 0.45 -12.71
C ALA A 46 -18.59 1.64 -12.55
N THR A 47 -17.97 1.78 -11.36
CA THR A 47 -17.07 2.87 -10.97
C THR A 47 -17.61 4.30 -11.17
N ARG A 48 -18.94 4.48 -11.17
CA ARG A 48 -19.57 5.81 -11.30
C ARG A 48 -19.68 6.48 -9.93
N TRP A 49 -18.54 6.87 -9.38
CA TRP A 49 -18.41 7.32 -7.99
C TRP A 49 -19.33 8.48 -7.61
N ASP A 50 -19.36 9.56 -8.41
CA ASP A 50 -20.19 10.72 -8.12
C ASP A 50 -21.69 10.34 -8.05
N SER A 51 -22.14 9.49 -8.97
CA SER A 51 -23.53 9.00 -8.97
C SER A 51 -23.79 8.06 -7.80
N ALA A 52 -22.86 7.17 -7.47
CA ALA A 52 -22.99 6.27 -6.32
C ALA A 52 -23.10 7.06 -5.01
N ARG A 53 -22.25 8.09 -4.83
CA ARG A 53 -22.26 9.01 -3.68
C ARG A 53 -23.65 9.61 -3.46
N VAL A 54 -24.21 10.26 -4.48
CA VAL A 54 -25.52 10.92 -4.40
C VAL A 54 -26.62 9.96 -3.95
N HIS A 55 -26.61 8.74 -4.46
CA HIS A 55 -27.63 7.74 -4.10
C HIS A 55 -27.46 7.20 -2.69
N TYR A 56 -26.21 6.94 -2.24
CA TYR A 56 -25.98 6.52 -0.86
C TYR A 56 -26.26 7.62 0.17
N GLU A 57 -25.91 8.87 -0.13
CA GLU A 57 -26.28 10.03 0.69
C GLU A 57 -27.80 10.17 0.78
N GLY A 58 -28.51 10.02 -0.36
CA GLY A 58 -29.96 9.98 -0.38
C GLY A 58 -30.55 8.84 0.45
N ALA A 59 -29.97 7.64 0.39
CA ALA A 59 -30.42 6.51 1.18
C ALA A 59 -30.28 6.79 2.68
N LEU A 60 -29.14 7.35 3.12
CA LEU A 60 -28.89 7.71 4.51
C LEU A 60 -29.77 8.87 4.99
N ALA A 61 -30.15 9.80 4.11
CA ALA A 61 -31.10 10.86 4.43
C ALA A 61 -32.52 10.31 4.71
N ARG A 62 -32.88 9.14 4.16
CA ARG A 62 -34.18 8.50 4.38
C ARG A 62 -34.15 7.42 5.47
N ASP A 63 -33.00 6.81 5.70
CA ASP A 63 -32.77 5.86 6.78
C ASP A 63 -31.32 5.95 7.26
N SER A 64 -31.11 6.73 8.32
CA SER A 64 -29.79 6.90 8.94
C SER A 64 -29.33 5.65 9.72
N GLY A 65 -30.15 4.59 9.78
CA GLY A 65 -29.77 3.29 10.33
C GLY A 65 -29.23 2.31 9.29
N LEU A 66 -29.23 2.67 8.00
CA LEU A 66 -28.84 1.78 6.91
C LEU A 66 -27.32 1.58 6.85
N VAL A 67 -26.82 0.63 7.66
CA VAL A 67 -25.39 0.32 7.83
C VAL A 67 -24.62 0.12 6.52
N LEU A 68 -25.23 -0.60 5.57
CA LEU A 68 -24.60 -0.90 4.29
C LEU A 68 -24.40 0.35 3.41
N ALA A 69 -25.26 1.37 3.56
CA ALA A 69 -25.10 2.64 2.87
C ALA A 69 -23.91 3.44 3.43
N TYR A 70 -23.70 3.44 4.76
CA TYR A 70 -22.48 4.01 5.36
C TYR A 70 -21.22 3.32 4.82
N ARG A 71 -21.21 1.98 4.82
CA ARG A 71 -20.09 1.17 4.30
C ARG A 71 -19.75 1.58 2.87
N ARG A 72 -20.74 1.59 1.98
CA ARG A 72 -20.52 1.91 0.56
C ARG A 72 -20.17 3.36 0.30
N LEU A 73 -20.77 4.29 1.03
CA LEU A 73 -20.40 5.70 0.93
C LEU A 73 -18.94 5.90 1.36
N GLY A 74 -18.49 5.22 2.42
CA GLY A 74 -17.09 5.20 2.83
C GLY A 74 -16.14 4.71 1.74
N HIS A 75 -16.49 3.60 1.05
CA HIS A 75 -15.71 3.13 -0.11
C HIS A 75 -15.69 4.14 -1.26
N VAL A 76 -16.83 4.76 -1.59
CA VAL A 76 -16.90 5.80 -2.64
C VAL A 76 -15.98 6.97 -2.31
N TYR A 77 -16.01 7.49 -1.08
CA TYR A 77 -15.10 8.56 -0.67
C TYR A 77 -13.62 8.13 -0.72
N GLY A 78 -13.31 6.87 -0.40
CA GLY A 78 -11.96 6.31 -0.55
C GLY A 78 -11.48 6.21 -1.99
N TRP A 79 -12.38 5.97 -2.95
CA TRP A 79 -12.06 5.97 -4.38
C TRP A 79 -11.98 7.38 -4.99
N GLU A 80 -12.88 8.28 -4.58
CA GLU A 80 -12.93 9.63 -5.12
C GLU A 80 -11.79 10.48 -4.61
N ARG A 81 -11.35 10.28 -3.36
CA ARG A 81 -10.34 11.10 -2.70
C ARG A 81 -9.13 10.26 -2.37
N VAL A 82 -7.97 10.88 -2.21
CA VAL A 82 -6.76 10.12 -1.87
C VAL A 82 -6.96 9.47 -0.50
N ASN A 83 -6.70 8.15 -0.39
CA ASN A 83 -6.90 7.18 0.72
C ASN A 83 -6.57 7.58 2.18
N PHE A 84 -6.32 8.85 2.47
CA PHE A 84 -6.13 9.43 3.81
C PHE A 84 -7.22 10.46 4.15
N ASP A 85 -8.36 10.45 3.46
CA ASP A 85 -9.48 11.33 3.81
C ASP A 85 -10.14 10.87 5.11
N SER A 86 -10.22 11.79 6.08
CA SER A 86 -10.90 11.56 7.35
C SER A 86 -12.37 11.19 7.16
N VAL A 87 -13.02 11.64 6.08
CA VAL A 87 -14.44 11.34 5.82
C VAL A 87 -14.68 9.87 5.53
N ALA A 88 -13.85 9.23 4.68
CA ALA A 88 -13.99 7.80 4.37
C ALA A 88 -13.86 6.96 5.64
N SER A 89 -12.84 7.23 6.46
CA SER A 89 -12.64 6.56 7.74
C SER A 89 -13.82 6.74 8.69
N VAL A 90 -14.34 7.97 8.83
CA VAL A 90 -15.49 8.26 9.71
C VAL A 90 -16.71 7.45 9.30
N LEU A 91 -17.01 7.34 8.01
CA LEU A 91 -18.17 6.58 7.52
C LEU A 91 -18.02 5.07 7.76
N LEU A 92 -16.83 4.52 7.53
CA LEU A 92 -16.57 3.09 7.75
C LEU A 92 -16.55 2.73 9.25
N LEU A 93 -16.02 3.61 10.11
CA LEU A 93 -16.11 3.47 11.55
C LEU A 93 -17.57 3.53 12.02
N ARG A 94 -18.36 4.47 11.48
CA ARG A 94 -19.79 4.58 11.77
C ARG A 94 -20.57 3.33 11.34
N ALA A 95 -20.23 2.75 10.20
CA ALA A 95 -20.82 1.46 9.80
C ALA A 95 -20.50 0.36 10.83
N GLY A 96 -19.26 0.32 11.33
CA GLY A 96 -18.84 -0.58 12.41
C GLY A 96 -19.62 -0.38 13.72
N GLU A 97 -19.82 0.86 14.16
CA GLU A 97 -20.63 1.20 15.35
C GLU A 97 -22.08 0.74 15.23
N LEU A 98 -22.64 0.77 14.02
CA LEU A 98 -24.02 0.38 13.75
C LEU A 98 -24.16 -1.11 13.39
N ASN A 99 -23.08 -1.90 13.45
CA ASN A 99 -23.03 -3.28 13.00
C ASN A 99 -23.76 -4.25 13.95
N HIS A 100 -25.09 -4.12 14.01
CA HIS A 100 -25.97 -4.91 14.84
C HIS A 100 -27.17 -5.40 14.03
N GLY A 101 -27.53 -6.68 14.20
CA GLY A 101 -28.70 -7.26 13.53
C GLY A 101 -28.54 -7.54 12.03
N LEU A 102 -27.35 -7.35 11.46
CA LEU A 102 -27.03 -7.84 10.11
C LEU A 102 -26.85 -9.37 10.09
N GLY A 103 -27.01 -9.98 8.91
CA GLY A 103 -26.64 -11.38 8.71
C GLY A 103 -25.14 -11.59 8.92
N PRO A 104 -24.68 -12.81 9.29
CA PRO A 104 -23.27 -13.04 9.65
C PRO A 104 -22.27 -12.58 8.59
N ARG A 105 -22.55 -12.86 7.32
CA ARG A 105 -21.74 -12.40 6.16
C ARG A 105 -21.57 -10.89 6.13
N ASP A 106 -22.67 -10.14 6.16
CA ASP A 106 -22.65 -8.67 6.05
C ASP A 106 -21.97 -8.05 7.29
N SER A 107 -22.19 -8.63 8.46
CA SER A 107 -21.56 -8.19 9.70
C SER A 107 -20.03 -8.34 9.67
N LEU A 108 -19.53 -9.46 9.13
CA LEU A 108 -18.09 -9.67 8.97
C LEU A 108 -17.46 -8.69 7.98
N LEU A 109 -18.14 -8.37 6.87
CA LEU A 109 -17.63 -7.38 5.91
C LEU A 109 -17.60 -5.97 6.50
N VAL A 110 -18.68 -5.56 7.18
CA VAL A 110 -18.70 -4.27 7.89
C VAL A 110 -17.58 -4.19 8.93
N ARG A 111 -17.36 -5.28 9.69
CA ARG A 111 -16.23 -5.36 10.64
C ARG A 111 -14.88 -5.23 9.93
N SER A 112 -14.69 -5.90 8.80
CA SER A 112 -13.43 -5.81 8.04
C SER A 112 -13.15 -4.39 7.58
N ASP A 113 -14.15 -3.68 7.05
CA ASP A 113 -13.99 -2.31 6.60
C ASP A 113 -13.74 -1.34 7.77
N SER A 114 -14.41 -1.53 8.91
CA SER A 114 -14.17 -0.71 10.10
C SER A 114 -12.78 -0.94 10.71
N LEU A 115 -12.27 -2.18 10.68
CA LEU A 115 -10.91 -2.50 11.13
C LEU A 115 -9.86 -1.84 10.23
N SER A 116 -10.07 -1.90 8.91
CA SER A 116 -9.23 -1.20 7.91
C SER A 116 -9.21 0.31 8.15
N ALA A 117 -10.38 0.93 8.34
CA ALA A 117 -10.51 2.35 8.64
C ALA A 117 -9.82 2.75 9.96
N ALA A 118 -10.01 1.96 11.03
CA ALA A 118 -9.36 2.18 12.31
C ALA A 118 -7.83 2.07 12.20
N ALA A 119 -7.33 1.07 11.47
CA ALA A 119 -5.90 0.85 11.27
C ALA A 119 -5.22 1.99 10.49
N ASN A 120 -5.93 2.59 9.53
CA ASN A 120 -5.45 3.75 8.76
C ASN A 120 -5.55 5.07 9.53
N SER A 121 -6.43 5.17 10.52
CA SER A 121 -6.70 6.43 11.25
C SER A 121 -5.92 6.57 12.55
N THR A 122 -5.25 5.51 13.01
CA THR A 122 -4.47 5.54 14.25
C THR A 122 -2.99 5.85 14.00
N ASP A 123 -2.44 6.73 14.83
CA ASP A 123 -0.99 6.99 14.88
C ASP A 123 -0.23 5.98 15.77
N ASP A 124 -0.95 5.11 16.49
CA ASP A 124 -0.37 4.06 17.32
C ASP A 124 0.02 2.83 16.47
N PRO A 125 1.33 2.55 16.29
CA PRO A 125 1.77 1.41 15.48
C PRO A 125 1.36 0.06 16.07
N LEU A 126 1.29 -0.06 17.40
CA LEU A 126 0.90 -1.32 18.05
C LEU A 126 -0.59 -1.59 17.86
N LEU A 127 -1.41 -0.57 18.04
CA LEU A 127 -2.85 -0.65 17.76
C LEU A 127 -3.10 -0.92 16.27
N SER A 128 -2.44 -0.19 15.37
CA SER A 128 -2.53 -0.40 13.92
C SER A 128 -2.20 -1.85 13.54
N TRP A 129 -1.08 -2.38 14.04
CA TRP A 129 -0.70 -3.78 13.79
C TRP A 129 -1.72 -4.79 14.32
N THR A 130 -2.27 -4.55 15.52
CA THR A 130 -3.28 -5.41 16.13
C THR A 130 -4.57 -5.42 15.30
N LEU A 131 -5.04 -4.24 14.88
CA LEU A 131 -6.21 -4.07 14.01
C LEU A 131 -6.01 -4.76 12.66
N VAL A 132 -4.82 -4.64 12.05
CA VAL A 132 -4.51 -5.30 10.76
C VAL A 132 -4.47 -6.83 10.91
N ARG A 133 -3.92 -7.36 12.00
CA ARG A 133 -3.99 -8.81 12.26
C ARG A 133 -5.41 -9.30 12.40
N GLU A 134 -6.24 -8.54 13.12
CA GLU A 134 -7.64 -8.87 13.27
C GLU A 134 -8.39 -8.79 11.94
N LEU A 135 -8.09 -7.78 11.12
CA LEU A 135 -8.61 -7.64 9.76
C LEU A 135 -8.33 -8.88 8.92
N PHE A 136 -7.08 -9.34 8.87
CA PHE A 136 -6.72 -10.54 8.11
C PHE A 136 -7.42 -11.79 8.63
N ARG A 137 -7.54 -11.96 9.96
CA ARG A 137 -8.29 -13.07 10.56
C ARG A 137 -9.77 -13.02 10.18
N THR A 138 -10.40 -11.85 10.22
CA THR A 138 -11.80 -11.66 9.79
C THR A 138 -11.98 -11.97 8.31
N LEU A 139 -11.06 -11.56 7.45
CA LEU A 139 -11.14 -11.83 6.00
C LEU A 139 -10.87 -13.29 5.64
N GLU A 140 -10.02 -13.98 6.39
CA GLU A 140 -9.85 -15.44 6.30
C GLU A 140 -11.15 -16.17 6.67
N GLU A 141 -11.84 -15.70 7.71
CA GLU A 141 -13.16 -16.22 8.10
C GLU A 141 -14.21 -15.99 6.99
N VAL A 142 -14.27 -14.79 6.41
CA VAL A 142 -15.20 -14.50 5.30
C VAL A 142 -14.91 -15.39 4.09
N THR A 143 -13.66 -15.46 3.65
CA THR A 143 -13.31 -16.20 2.42
C THR A 143 -13.37 -17.71 2.58
N SER A 144 -13.25 -18.24 3.80
CA SER A 144 -13.45 -19.66 4.11
C SER A 144 -14.93 -20.04 4.20
N GLN A 145 -15.75 -19.27 4.92
CA GLN A 145 -17.18 -19.56 5.10
C GLN A 145 -18.01 -19.22 3.85
N TYR A 146 -17.63 -18.17 3.12
CA TYR A 146 -18.35 -17.63 1.97
C TYR A 146 -17.47 -17.64 0.72
N ALA A 147 -16.91 -18.80 0.36
CA ALA A 147 -15.97 -18.95 -0.75
C ALA A 147 -16.50 -18.53 -2.14
N GLY A 148 -17.83 -18.41 -2.29
CA GLY A 148 -18.51 -17.90 -3.49
C GLY A 148 -18.85 -16.40 -3.45
N ASP A 149 -18.44 -15.67 -2.41
CA ASP A 149 -18.74 -14.25 -2.25
C ASP A 149 -17.67 -13.36 -2.90
N PRO A 150 -17.96 -12.66 -4.01
CA PRO A 150 -17.00 -11.80 -4.67
C PRO A 150 -16.53 -10.63 -3.78
N GLU A 151 -17.34 -10.13 -2.85
CA GLU A 151 -16.89 -9.02 -2.00
C GLU A 151 -15.96 -9.44 -0.88
N GLY A 152 -16.11 -10.65 -0.36
CA GLY A 152 -15.17 -11.22 0.59
C GLY A 152 -13.77 -11.34 -0.02
N TRP A 153 -13.69 -11.85 -1.24
CA TRP A 153 -12.45 -11.93 -2.00
C TRP A 153 -11.91 -10.54 -2.37
N PHE A 154 -12.77 -9.59 -2.71
CA PHE A 154 -12.37 -8.22 -2.98
C PHE A 154 -11.74 -7.56 -1.75
N ALA A 155 -12.40 -7.63 -0.60
CA ALA A 155 -11.88 -7.08 0.66
C ALA A 155 -10.56 -7.76 1.08
N ALA A 156 -10.40 -9.07 0.83
CA ALA A 156 -9.13 -9.76 1.04
C ALA A 156 -8.01 -9.26 0.11
N GLY A 157 -8.33 -8.99 -1.16
CA GLY A 157 -7.42 -8.37 -2.12
C GLY A 157 -7.00 -6.96 -1.69
N GLU A 158 -7.95 -6.10 -1.35
CA GLU A 158 -7.71 -4.73 -0.87
C GLU A 158 -6.82 -4.73 0.38
N ALA A 159 -7.15 -5.55 1.38
CA ALA A 159 -6.37 -5.65 2.60
C ALA A 159 -4.95 -6.16 2.35
N GLY A 160 -4.78 -7.16 1.49
CA GLY A 160 -3.48 -7.65 1.07
C GLY A 160 -2.65 -6.58 0.34
N TYR A 161 -3.28 -5.79 -0.54
CA TYR A 161 -2.61 -4.72 -1.26
C TYR A 161 -2.15 -3.60 -0.31
N HIS A 162 -3.02 -3.14 0.59
CA HIS A 162 -2.77 -1.99 1.45
C HIS A 162 -1.97 -2.29 2.73
N PHE A 163 -2.21 -3.45 3.36
CA PHE A 163 -1.64 -3.80 4.66
C PHE A 163 -0.71 -5.02 4.63
N GLY A 164 -0.65 -5.75 3.50
CA GLY A 164 0.15 -6.96 3.35
C GLY A 164 1.65 -6.71 3.21
N THR A 165 2.21 -5.89 4.10
CA THR A 165 3.63 -5.47 4.11
C THR A 165 4.23 -5.58 5.51
N GLY A 166 5.54 -5.78 5.57
CA GLY A 166 6.28 -5.95 6.81
C GLY A 166 6.28 -7.38 7.33
N PRO A 167 7.02 -7.62 8.41
CA PRO A 167 7.14 -8.94 9.00
C PRO A 167 5.82 -9.40 9.63
N SER A 168 5.54 -10.70 9.58
CA SER A 168 4.30 -11.35 10.07
C SER A 168 2.98 -10.93 9.40
N LEU A 169 2.95 -9.81 8.65
CA LEU A 169 1.78 -9.33 7.89
C LEU A 169 1.97 -9.46 6.37
N THR A 170 3.17 -9.81 5.90
CA THR A 170 3.49 -9.89 4.47
C THR A 170 2.50 -10.78 3.71
N VAL A 171 1.94 -10.24 2.63
CA VAL A 171 1.13 -11.00 1.68
C VAL A 171 1.79 -10.90 0.31
N PRO A 172 2.27 -12.02 -0.27
CA PRO A 172 2.90 -11.99 -1.59
C PRO A 172 1.97 -11.42 -2.66
N GLU A 173 2.50 -10.62 -3.58
CA GLU A 173 1.69 -9.97 -4.64
C GLU A 173 0.91 -10.97 -5.50
N GLY A 174 1.47 -12.15 -5.76
CA GLY A 174 0.75 -13.22 -6.46
C GLY A 174 -0.46 -13.77 -5.69
N LYS A 175 -0.45 -13.75 -4.35
CA LYS A 175 -1.62 -14.13 -3.53
C LYS A 175 -2.69 -13.03 -3.57
N ILE A 176 -2.27 -11.77 -3.58
CA ILE A 176 -3.16 -10.61 -3.72
C ILE A 176 -3.85 -10.65 -5.08
N LEU A 177 -3.09 -10.85 -6.17
CA LEU A 177 -3.62 -10.97 -7.52
C LEU A 177 -4.65 -12.11 -7.64
N LYS A 178 -4.34 -13.29 -7.06
CA LYS A 178 -5.28 -14.42 -7.03
C LYS A 178 -6.59 -14.13 -6.31
N ALA A 179 -6.58 -13.29 -5.28
CA ALA A 179 -7.81 -12.87 -4.61
C ALA A 179 -8.69 -12.07 -5.57
N PHE A 180 -8.12 -11.12 -6.31
CA PHE A 180 -8.85 -10.38 -7.34
C PHE A 180 -9.28 -11.24 -8.53
N ASP A 181 -8.44 -12.19 -8.98
CA ASP A 181 -8.84 -13.16 -10.01
C ASP A 181 -10.08 -13.94 -9.60
N ARG A 182 -10.18 -14.30 -8.30
CA ARG A 182 -11.35 -14.96 -7.76
C ARG A 182 -12.59 -14.06 -7.78
N VAL A 183 -12.44 -12.75 -7.51
CA VAL A 183 -13.53 -11.78 -7.67
C VAL A 183 -14.01 -11.73 -9.12
N ILE A 184 -13.09 -11.57 -10.06
CA ILE A 184 -13.39 -11.45 -11.50
C ILE A 184 -14.04 -12.74 -12.04
N ALA A 185 -13.61 -13.91 -11.55
CA ALA A 185 -14.21 -15.19 -11.90
C ALA A 185 -15.64 -15.36 -11.36
N LEU A 186 -15.94 -14.81 -10.18
CA LEU A 186 -17.27 -14.85 -9.58
C LEU A 186 -18.20 -13.75 -10.13
N ASP A 187 -17.64 -12.61 -10.52
CA ASP A 187 -18.38 -11.41 -10.92
C ASP A 187 -17.52 -10.53 -11.84
N SER A 188 -17.45 -10.90 -13.13
CA SER A 188 -16.62 -10.20 -14.12
C SER A 188 -17.10 -8.78 -14.43
N GLY A 189 -18.35 -8.45 -14.11
CA GLY A 189 -18.92 -7.11 -14.25
C GLY A 189 -18.55 -6.16 -13.12
N PHE A 190 -17.87 -6.62 -12.07
CA PHE A 190 -17.46 -5.76 -10.96
C PHE A 190 -16.17 -5.00 -11.27
N ALA A 191 -16.30 -3.85 -11.91
CA ALA A 191 -15.19 -3.04 -12.43
C ALA A 191 -14.10 -2.64 -11.39
N PRO A 192 -14.39 -2.37 -10.10
CA PRO A 192 -13.35 -2.07 -9.11
C PRO A 192 -12.31 -3.18 -8.95
N ALA A 193 -12.68 -4.43 -9.18
CA ALA A 193 -11.80 -5.59 -9.02
C ALA A 193 -10.63 -5.63 -10.01
N TYR A 194 -10.60 -4.77 -11.04
CA TYR A 194 -9.55 -4.77 -12.06
C TYR A 194 -8.43 -3.75 -11.82
N LEU A 195 -8.63 -2.74 -10.96
CA LEU A 195 -7.70 -1.62 -10.82
C LEU A 195 -6.33 -2.05 -10.27
N HIS A 196 -6.30 -2.74 -9.11
CA HIS A 196 -5.07 -3.25 -8.52
C HIS A 196 -4.42 -4.38 -9.35
N PRO A 197 -5.17 -5.33 -9.94
CA PRO A 197 -4.61 -6.34 -10.83
C PRO A 197 -3.77 -5.81 -11.98
N ILE A 198 -4.08 -4.64 -12.55
CA ILE A 198 -3.26 -4.07 -13.64
C ILE A 198 -1.84 -3.79 -13.14
N GLU A 199 -1.67 -3.16 -11.97
CA GLU A 199 -0.34 -2.92 -11.36
C GLU A 199 0.33 -4.24 -10.97
N LEU A 200 -0.39 -5.13 -10.27
CA LEU A 200 0.17 -6.38 -9.78
C LEU A 200 0.61 -7.32 -10.91
N ALA A 201 -0.20 -7.45 -11.96
CA ALA A 201 0.12 -8.23 -13.14
C ALA A 201 1.27 -7.60 -13.94
N LEU A 202 1.35 -6.27 -14.00
CA LEU A 202 2.49 -5.59 -14.59
C LEU A 202 3.79 -5.92 -13.83
N ASN A 203 3.77 -5.83 -12.51
CA ASN A 203 4.94 -6.11 -11.67
C ASN A 203 5.40 -7.57 -11.77
N ALA A 204 4.46 -8.51 -11.84
CA ALA A 204 4.76 -9.95 -11.84
C ALA A 204 5.07 -10.52 -13.24
N GLY A 205 4.31 -10.10 -14.26
CA GLY A 205 4.30 -10.71 -15.60
C GLY A 205 4.64 -9.75 -16.74
N GLY A 206 4.73 -8.45 -16.48
CA GLY A 206 5.05 -7.44 -17.48
C GLY A 206 3.85 -6.96 -18.30
N PRO A 207 4.11 -6.23 -19.42
CA PRO A 207 3.09 -5.46 -20.12
C PRO A 207 1.92 -6.31 -20.65
N GLU A 208 2.19 -7.48 -21.22
CA GLU A 208 1.15 -8.35 -21.78
C GLU A 208 0.15 -8.82 -20.71
N SER A 209 0.65 -9.22 -19.54
CA SER A 209 -0.21 -9.62 -18.41
C SER A 209 -1.09 -8.45 -17.94
N ALA A 210 -0.54 -7.24 -17.85
CA ALA A 210 -1.28 -6.06 -17.44
C ALA A 210 -2.34 -5.63 -18.47
N LEU A 211 -2.02 -5.71 -19.76
CA LEU A 211 -2.91 -5.32 -20.86
C LEU A 211 -4.19 -6.17 -20.90
N GLY A 212 -4.12 -7.44 -20.50
CA GLY A 212 -5.31 -8.30 -20.37
C GLY A 212 -6.34 -7.72 -19.40
N TYR A 213 -5.94 -7.45 -18.16
CA TYR A 213 -6.83 -6.83 -17.15
C TYR A 213 -7.28 -5.43 -17.56
N ALA A 214 -6.39 -4.62 -18.13
CA ALA A 214 -6.70 -3.26 -18.55
C ALA A 214 -7.77 -3.24 -19.65
N ARG A 215 -7.68 -4.12 -20.65
CA ARG A 215 -8.67 -4.22 -21.72
C ARG A 215 -10.02 -4.71 -21.20
N SER A 216 -10.04 -5.70 -20.31
CA SER A 216 -11.28 -6.17 -19.68
C SER A 216 -11.96 -5.08 -18.86
N TYR A 217 -11.20 -4.31 -18.07
CA TYR A 217 -11.73 -3.17 -17.33
C TYR A 217 -12.31 -2.09 -18.26
N LEU A 218 -11.61 -1.75 -19.35
CA LEU A 218 -12.06 -0.74 -20.30
C LEU A 218 -13.30 -1.18 -21.09
N ALA A 219 -13.48 -2.49 -21.31
CA ALA A 219 -14.68 -3.05 -21.94
C ALA A 219 -15.95 -2.91 -21.08
N LEU A 220 -15.81 -2.64 -19.78
CA LEU A 220 -16.94 -2.33 -18.89
C LEU A 220 -17.40 -0.86 -19.00
N GLU A 221 -16.80 -0.09 -19.91
CA GLU A 221 -17.08 1.34 -20.14
C GLU A 221 -17.10 2.21 -18.86
N PRO A 222 -16.06 2.15 -18.01
CA PRO A 222 -15.98 2.99 -16.83
C PRO A 222 -15.78 4.46 -17.21
N VAL A 223 -16.19 5.39 -16.35
CA VAL A 223 -16.17 6.84 -16.64
C VAL A 223 -15.35 7.66 -15.63
N ASP A 224 -14.73 7.02 -14.65
CA ASP A 224 -14.00 7.69 -13.58
C ASP A 224 -12.57 8.12 -13.97
N VAL A 225 -11.84 8.73 -13.03
CA VAL A 225 -10.44 9.14 -13.27
C VAL A 225 -9.55 7.94 -13.56
N SER A 226 -9.80 6.79 -12.91
CA SER A 226 -9.00 5.57 -13.09
C SER A 226 -9.17 5.03 -14.51
N HIS A 227 -10.35 5.12 -15.12
CA HIS A 227 -10.55 4.83 -16.55
C HIS A 227 -9.55 5.59 -17.43
N ARG A 228 -9.47 6.91 -17.25
CA ARG A 228 -8.54 7.75 -18.05
C ARG A 228 -7.09 7.41 -17.77
N GLY A 229 -6.75 7.09 -16.51
CA GLY A 229 -5.43 6.60 -16.10
C GLY A 229 -5.06 5.29 -16.79
N VAL A 230 -5.96 4.30 -16.76
CA VAL A 230 -5.76 3.00 -17.41
C VAL A 230 -5.63 3.14 -18.93
N ARG A 231 -6.43 4.00 -19.58
CA ARG A 231 -6.24 4.31 -21.02
C ARG A 231 -4.87 4.91 -21.32
N LEU A 232 -4.35 5.75 -20.43
CA LEU A 232 -2.99 6.26 -20.59
C LEU A 232 -1.95 5.14 -20.41
N VAL A 233 -2.12 4.27 -19.40
CA VAL A 233 -1.25 3.10 -19.21
C VAL A 233 -1.23 2.21 -20.45
N VAL A 234 -2.39 1.84 -21.01
CA VAL A 234 -2.48 1.03 -22.24
C VAL A 234 -1.69 1.69 -23.37
N ARG A 235 -1.91 2.99 -23.63
CA ARG A 235 -1.18 3.72 -24.67
C ARG A 235 0.34 3.75 -24.47
N LEU A 236 0.80 3.84 -23.23
CA LEU A 236 2.23 3.83 -22.90
C LEU A 236 2.84 2.43 -23.01
N LEU A 237 2.07 1.37 -22.74
CA LEU A 237 2.53 -0.01 -22.84
C LEU A 237 2.52 -0.55 -24.27
N GLU A 238 1.57 -0.13 -25.11
CA GLU A 238 1.46 -0.57 -26.51
C GLU A 238 2.50 0.10 -27.42
N ASP A 239 2.95 1.30 -27.08
CA ASP A 239 3.96 2.04 -27.85
C ASP A 239 5.03 2.65 -26.91
N PRO A 240 5.90 1.81 -26.33
CA PRO A 240 6.89 2.24 -25.34
C PRO A 240 8.03 3.08 -25.94
N HIS A 241 8.16 3.11 -27.28
CA HIS A 241 9.22 3.82 -27.99
C HIS A 241 8.69 4.97 -28.84
N ARG A 242 7.50 5.48 -28.50
CA ARG A 242 6.91 6.67 -29.11
C ARG A 242 7.92 7.82 -29.19
N ARG A 243 7.89 8.57 -30.30
CA ARG A 243 8.81 9.70 -30.48
C ARG A 243 8.60 10.72 -29.35
N PRO A 244 9.67 11.28 -28.75
CA PRO A 244 9.55 12.19 -27.62
C PRO A 244 8.60 13.37 -27.85
N ALA A 245 8.58 13.95 -29.05
CA ALA A 245 7.69 15.06 -29.38
C ALA A 245 6.20 14.67 -29.36
N GLU A 246 5.85 13.49 -29.88
CA GLU A 246 4.48 12.97 -29.87
C GLU A 246 4.04 12.60 -28.45
N LEU A 247 4.96 12.07 -27.65
CA LEU A 247 4.71 11.74 -26.26
C LEU A 247 4.49 13.01 -25.42
N SER A 248 5.30 14.06 -25.62
CA SER A 248 5.11 15.35 -24.94
C SER A 248 3.75 15.95 -25.29
N ALA A 249 3.45 16.06 -26.59
CA ALA A 249 2.17 16.62 -27.06
C ALA A 249 0.96 15.85 -26.49
N LEU A 250 1.05 14.52 -26.38
CA LEU A 250 0.03 13.72 -25.70
C LEU A 250 -0.10 14.12 -24.22
N LEU A 251 1.01 14.11 -23.46
CA LEU A 251 1.00 14.31 -22.01
C LEU A 251 0.68 15.75 -21.58
N ASP A 252 0.93 16.75 -22.42
CA ASP A 252 0.61 18.15 -22.16
C ASP A 252 -0.91 18.40 -22.05
N THR A 253 -1.71 17.56 -22.69
CA THR A 253 -3.18 17.64 -22.63
C THR A 253 -3.80 16.85 -21.47
N ILE A 254 -3.00 16.09 -20.72
CA ILE A 254 -3.51 15.17 -19.69
C ILE A 254 -3.54 15.87 -18.31
N PRO A 255 -4.69 15.86 -17.60
CA PRO A 255 -4.80 16.41 -16.25
C PRO A 255 -3.93 15.69 -15.22
N ALA A 256 -3.49 16.39 -14.18
CA ALA A 256 -2.58 15.88 -13.14
C ALA A 256 -3.09 14.60 -12.45
N GLN A 257 -4.38 14.52 -12.15
CA GLN A 257 -4.99 13.33 -11.52
C GLN A 257 -4.94 12.08 -12.42
N VAL A 258 -5.00 12.26 -13.74
CA VAL A 258 -4.88 11.16 -14.71
C VAL A 258 -3.41 10.72 -14.81
N LEU A 259 -2.46 11.66 -14.82
CA LEU A 259 -1.03 11.35 -14.75
C LEU A 259 -0.67 10.63 -13.45
N SER A 260 -1.22 11.07 -12.32
CA SER A 260 -1.01 10.46 -10.99
C SER A 260 -1.56 9.04 -10.92
N SER A 261 -2.76 8.82 -11.48
CA SER A 261 -3.36 7.48 -11.60
C SER A 261 -2.48 6.55 -12.46
N ALA A 262 -2.09 6.97 -13.66
CA ALA A 262 -1.22 6.16 -14.54
C ALA A 262 0.16 5.89 -13.92
N ARG A 263 0.77 6.91 -13.28
CA ARG A 263 2.02 6.76 -12.54
C ARG A 263 1.88 5.69 -11.45
N THR A 264 0.78 5.69 -10.71
CA THR A 264 0.54 4.73 -9.61
C THR A 264 0.59 3.29 -10.12
N THR A 265 -0.03 3.01 -11.26
CA THR A 265 0.02 1.69 -11.91
C THR A 265 1.43 1.32 -12.40
N LEU A 266 2.21 2.29 -12.89
CA LEU A 266 3.52 2.03 -13.52
C LEU A 266 4.71 2.05 -12.54
N ARG A 267 4.57 2.64 -11.35
CA ARG A 267 5.71 3.07 -10.49
C ARG A 267 6.68 1.95 -10.10
N HIS A 268 6.18 0.74 -9.90
CA HIS A 268 6.96 -0.44 -9.47
C HIS A 268 7.52 -1.25 -10.64
N TRP A 269 7.05 -1.00 -11.87
CA TRP A 269 7.52 -1.67 -13.07
C TRP A 269 8.86 -1.07 -13.50
N PRO A 270 9.95 -1.85 -13.58
CA PRO A 270 11.27 -1.33 -13.93
C PRO A 270 11.43 -1.19 -15.45
N ASP A 271 10.57 -0.38 -16.07
CA ASP A 271 10.51 -0.22 -17.51
C ASP A 271 11.77 0.43 -18.11
N SER A 272 12.13 0.02 -19.33
CA SER A 272 13.25 0.60 -20.07
C SER A 272 12.92 1.94 -20.71
N ALA A 273 11.64 2.21 -20.97
CA ALA A 273 11.17 3.47 -21.55
C ALA A 273 11.12 4.62 -20.53
N GLY A 274 11.19 4.33 -19.23
CA GLY A 274 11.15 5.31 -18.15
C GLY A 274 9.80 6.04 -18.01
N ALA A 275 8.69 5.43 -18.41
CA ALA A 275 7.36 6.00 -18.39
C ALA A 275 6.97 6.53 -17.00
N ALA A 276 7.13 5.72 -15.94
CA ALA A 276 6.81 6.17 -14.58
C ALA A 276 7.68 7.37 -14.13
N LEU A 277 8.95 7.40 -14.57
CA LEU A 277 9.86 8.51 -14.28
C LEU A 277 9.46 9.78 -15.04
N LEU A 278 9.09 9.65 -16.32
CA LEU A 278 8.57 10.75 -17.13
C LEU A 278 7.33 11.37 -16.49
N LEU A 279 6.33 10.55 -16.14
CA LEU A 279 5.12 11.03 -15.47
C LEU A 279 5.43 11.71 -14.14
N SER A 280 6.39 11.18 -13.37
CA SER A 280 6.82 11.77 -12.10
C SER A 280 7.48 13.15 -12.28
N ARG A 281 8.23 13.36 -13.38
CA ARG A 281 8.85 14.66 -13.70
C ARG A 281 7.80 15.71 -14.03
N LEU A 282 6.85 15.38 -14.90
CA LEU A 282 5.74 16.27 -15.28
C LEU A 282 4.89 16.69 -14.07
N LEU A 283 4.64 15.75 -13.14
CA LEU A 283 3.90 16.06 -11.92
C LEU A 283 4.71 16.97 -10.97
N ALA A 284 6.03 16.83 -10.92
CA ALA A 284 6.90 17.62 -10.04
C ALA A 284 7.15 19.06 -10.53
N GLU A 285 6.84 19.35 -11.79
CA GLU A 285 6.83 20.71 -12.35
C GLU A 285 5.65 21.55 -11.79
N GLY A 286 4.61 20.89 -11.29
CA GLY A 286 3.40 21.52 -10.78
C GLY A 286 2.33 21.64 -11.86
N ARG A 287 1.14 21.09 -11.58
CA ARG A 287 -0.01 21.14 -12.49
C ARG A 287 -1.30 21.36 -11.68
N PRO A 288 -2.29 22.09 -12.23
CA PRO A 288 -3.59 22.21 -11.60
C PRO A 288 -4.24 20.83 -11.40
N SER A 289 -4.89 20.65 -10.26
CA SER A 289 -5.62 19.43 -9.92
C SER A 289 -6.80 19.77 -9.00
N PRO A 290 -7.96 19.13 -9.18
CA PRO A 290 -9.06 19.22 -8.20
C PRO A 290 -8.70 18.54 -6.86
N TYR A 291 -7.62 17.74 -6.83
CA TYR A 291 -7.10 17.10 -5.62
C TYR A 291 -5.91 17.89 -5.08
N PRO A 292 -6.00 18.48 -3.87
CA PRO A 292 -4.93 19.29 -3.29
C PRO A 292 -3.58 18.57 -3.23
N LEU A 293 -3.58 17.27 -2.88
CA LEU A 293 -2.36 16.47 -2.81
C LEU A 293 -1.63 16.38 -4.16
N PHE A 294 -2.38 16.39 -5.28
CA PHE A 294 -1.78 16.32 -6.61
C PHE A 294 -1.39 17.69 -7.17
N ALA A 295 -1.94 18.78 -6.60
CA ALA A 295 -1.50 20.14 -6.87
C ALA A 295 -0.28 20.54 -6.00
N ASP A 296 0.00 19.81 -4.91
CA ASP A 296 1.16 20.06 -4.04
C ASP A 296 2.48 19.65 -4.72
N THR A 297 3.22 20.64 -5.21
CA THR A 297 4.54 20.49 -5.82
C THR A 297 5.56 19.88 -4.86
N ALA A 298 5.51 20.16 -3.56
CA ALA A 298 6.43 19.57 -2.59
C ALA A 298 6.17 18.06 -2.43
N PHE A 299 4.90 17.66 -2.38
CA PHE A 299 4.50 16.25 -2.41
C PHE A 299 4.96 15.58 -3.71
N MET A 300 4.70 16.18 -4.88
CA MET A 300 5.09 15.59 -6.17
C MET A 300 6.61 15.50 -6.37
N ARG A 301 7.39 16.47 -5.90
CA ARG A 301 8.85 16.38 -5.89
C ARG A 301 9.37 15.21 -5.03
N ARG A 302 8.69 14.89 -3.93
CA ARG A 302 9.02 13.70 -3.12
C ARG A 302 8.76 12.41 -3.90
N ARG A 303 7.62 12.34 -4.61
CA ARG A 303 7.27 11.21 -5.48
C ARG A 303 8.24 11.03 -6.65
N LEU A 304 8.77 12.13 -7.18
CA LEU A 304 9.87 12.10 -8.15
C LEU A 304 11.18 11.60 -7.53
N ALA A 305 11.55 12.06 -6.32
CA ALA A 305 12.75 11.58 -5.64
C ALA A 305 12.69 10.07 -5.36
N GLU A 306 11.54 9.56 -4.91
CA GLU A 306 11.31 8.12 -4.73
C GLU A 306 11.49 7.35 -6.05
N GLN A 307 10.90 7.83 -7.15
CA GLN A 307 11.03 7.20 -8.46
C GLN A 307 12.47 7.23 -8.98
N LEU A 308 13.16 8.37 -8.84
CA LEU A 308 14.58 8.51 -9.20
C LEU A 308 15.45 7.53 -8.40
N ALA A 309 15.22 7.41 -7.10
CA ALA A 309 15.96 6.49 -6.25
C ALA A 309 15.69 5.03 -6.60
N PHE A 310 14.42 4.67 -6.86
CA PHE A 310 14.04 3.35 -7.38
C PHE A 310 14.74 3.04 -8.71
N ARG A 311 14.98 4.06 -9.55
CA ARG A 311 15.74 3.96 -10.81
C ARG A 311 17.27 4.07 -10.66
N GLY A 312 17.80 4.07 -9.44
CA GLY A 312 19.24 4.15 -9.15
C GLY A 312 19.86 5.54 -9.32
N ARG A 313 19.06 6.58 -9.60
CA ARG A 313 19.52 7.97 -9.79
C ARG A 313 19.59 8.72 -8.46
N LEU A 314 20.34 8.16 -7.51
CA LEU A 314 20.32 8.60 -6.11
C LEU A 314 20.75 10.06 -5.92
N GLY A 315 21.78 10.51 -6.64
CA GLY A 315 22.23 11.91 -6.56
C GLY A 315 21.21 12.93 -7.12
N GLU A 316 20.46 12.55 -8.15
CA GLU A 316 19.36 13.39 -8.66
C GLU A 316 18.16 13.37 -7.72
N ALA A 317 17.84 12.21 -7.15
CA ALA A 317 16.81 12.08 -6.12
C ALA A 317 17.11 13.03 -4.94
N TYR A 318 18.37 13.07 -4.47
CA TYR A 318 18.80 14.00 -3.43
C TYR A 318 18.67 15.46 -3.86
N ARG A 319 19.09 15.83 -5.08
CA ARG A 319 18.93 17.22 -5.58
C ARG A 319 17.47 17.68 -5.62
N VAL A 320 16.54 16.78 -6.00
CA VAL A 320 15.10 17.08 -6.03
C VAL A 320 14.50 17.15 -4.62
N LEU A 321 14.95 16.27 -3.72
CA LEU A 321 14.43 16.19 -2.37
C LEU A 321 14.98 17.31 -1.46
N GLY A 322 16.26 17.63 -1.60
CA GLY A 322 17.03 18.41 -0.64
C GLY A 322 17.15 17.69 0.71
N VAL A 323 17.10 18.46 1.80
CA VAL A 323 17.15 17.97 3.19
C VAL A 323 15.77 17.88 3.85
N ARG A 324 14.71 17.82 3.04
CA ARG A 324 13.33 17.73 3.55
C ARG A 324 13.14 16.45 4.33
N GLU A 325 12.59 16.60 5.52
CA GLU A 325 12.32 15.50 6.42
C GLU A 325 11.39 14.47 5.79
N SER A 326 11.91 13.27 5.57
CA SER A 326 11.20 12.17 4.91
C SER A 326 11.97 10.88 5.08
N TRP A 327 11.28 9.73 5.03
CA TRP A 327 11.94 8.42 5.09
C TRP A 327 12.98 8.25 3.95
N ILE A 328 12.69 8.77 2.76
CA ILE A 328 13.53 8.58 1.58
C ILE A 328 14.88 9.32 1.74
N LEU A 329 14.97 10.38 2.55
CA LEU A 329 16.26 11.01 2.86
C LEU A 329 17.18 10.06 3.63
N ALA A 330 16.64 9.26 4.56
CA ALA A 330 17.41 8.25 5.30
C ALA A 330 17.95 7.18 4.35
N ASP A 331 17.10 6.69 3.42
CA ASP A 331 17.53 5.73 2.40
C ASP A 331 18.64 6.30 1.51
N LEU A 332 18.51 7.54 1.05
CA LEU A 332 19.50 8.20 0.20
C LEU A 332 20.84 8.40 0.94
N ALA A 333 20.80 8.76 2.22
CA ALA A 333 22.01 8.90 3.03
C ALA A 333 22.72 7.56 3.24
N LEU A 334 21.96 6.49 3.52
CA LEU A 334 22.49 5.14 3.69
C LEU A 334 23.10 4.57 2.41
N LEU A 335 22.55 4.95 1.25
CA LEU A 335 23.09 4.62 -0.07
C LEU A 335 24.15 5.61 -0.57
N GLY A 336 24.59 6.55 0.27
CA GLY A 336 25.73 7.43 -0.02
C GLY A 336 25.44 8.62 -0.94
N ALA A 337 24.17 8.96 -1.20
CA ALA A 337 23.80 10.08 -2.06
C ALA A 337 23.77 11.44 -1.37
N VAL A 338 23.70 11.44 -0.03
CA VAL A 338 23.73 12.65 0.79
C VAL A 338 25.17 12.87 1.29
N PRO A 339 25.74 14.08 1.20
CA PRO A 339 27.04 14.38 1.79
C PRO A 339 27.07 14.05 3.28
N VAL A 340 28.18 13.47 3.76
CA VAL A 340 28.27 12.91 5.12
C VAL A 340 28.00 13.95 6.19
N ASP A 341 28.59 15.14 6.07
CA ASP A 341 28.41 16.22 7.05
C ASP A 341 26.97 16.74 7.07
N THR A 342 26.33 16.81 5.88
CA THR A 342 24.92 17.17 5.77
C THR A 342 24.01 16.13 6.42
N ALA A 343 24.23 14.84 6.12
CA ALA A 343 23.47 13.76 6.75
C ALA A 343 23.64 13.78 8.27
N ARG A 344 24.89 13.88 8.76
CA ARG A 344 25.21 13.99 10.19
C ARG A 344 24.43 15.12 10.86
N ALA A 345 24.48 16.34 10.31
CA ALA A 345 23.81 17.51 10.88
C ALA A 345 22.28 17.37 10.88
N VAL A 346 21.70 16.93 9.75
CA VAL A 346 20.25 16.72 9.63
C VAL A 346 19.76 15.68 10.62
N PHE A 347 20.52 14.60 10.76
CA PHE A 347 20.13 13.51 11.60
C PHE A 347 20.32 13.75 13.10
N GLN A 348 21.37 14.48 13.50
CA GLN A 348 21.49 15.01 14.85
C GLN A 348 20.31 15.94 15.18
N ARG A 349 19.83 16.72 14.21
CA ARG A 349 18.62 17.52 14.37
C ARG A 349 17.39 16.62 14.54
N TRP A 350 17.19 15.60 13.71
CA TRP A 350 16.09 14.65 13.86
C TRP A 350 16.06 13.98 15.24
N LEU A 351 17.23 13.65 15.79
CA LEU A 351 17.32 13.10 17.15
C LEU A 351 16.91 14.13 18.23
N ARG A 352 17.36 15.38 18.11
CA ARG A 352 17.01 16.45 19.07
C ARG A 352 15.54 16.86 19.01
N GLU A 353 14.94 16.81 17.83
CA GLU A 353 13.55 17.23 17.57
C GLU A 353 12.55 16.06 17.68
N ASP A 354 13.00 14.87 18.12
CA ASP A 354 12.22 13.62 18.17
C ASP A 354 11.44 13.34 16.89
N SER A 355 12.13 13.47 15.76
CA SER A 355 11.59 13.21 14.43
C SER A 355 10.88 11.83 14.37
N PRO A 356 9.72 11.72 13.71
CA PRO A 356 9.07 10.42 13.48
C PRO A 356 9.94 9.45 12.67
N TYR A 357 10.99 9.95 12.00
CA TYR A 357 11.93 9.15 11.21
C TYR A 357 13.23 8.81 11.94
N VAL A 358 13.41 9.24 13.19
CA VAL A 358 14.64 9.01 13.97
C VAL A 358 14.99 7.52 14.13
N ARG A 359 14.01 6.64 14.04
CA ARG A 359 14.23 5.19 14.11
C ARG A 359 14.91 4.57 12.89
N LEU A 360 14.88 5.23 11.73
CA LEU A 360 15.48 4.72 10.48
C LEU A 360 17.00 4.94 10.43
N ILE A 361 17.47 5.74 11.36
CA ILE A 361 18.78 6.35 11.39
C ILE A 361 19.86 5.37 11.86
N PRO A 362 19.74 4.62 12.99
CA PRO A 362 20.86 3.91 13.64
C PRO A 362 21.79 3.13 12.69
N SER A 363 21.22 2.47 11.68
CA SER A 363 21.96 1.78 10.62
C SER A 363 23.05 2.62 9.94
N TRP A 364 22.79 3.90 9.65
CA TRP A 364 23.74 4.81 9.01
C TRP A 364 24.94 5.12 9.91
N TRP A 365 24.75 5.30 11.22
CA TRP A 365 25.81 5.55 12.20
C TRP A 365 26.67 4.33 12.36
N ALA A 366 26.02 3.16 12.44
CA ALA A 366 26.69 1.89 12.47
C ALA A 366 27.59 1.69 11.23
N THR A 367 27.12 2.03 10.02
CA THR A 367 27.97 1.92 8.82
C THR A 367 29.20 2.85 8.83
N ARG A 368 29.23 3.84 9.73
CA ARG A 368 30.32 4.80 9.88
C ARG A 368 31.13 4.62 11.16
N GLY A 369 30.86 3.58 11.95
CA GLY A 369 31.58 3.35 13.20
C GLY A 369 31.25 4.36 14.31
N ASP A 370 30.16 5.12 14.19
CA ASP A 370 29.83 6.20 15.14
C ASP A 370 29.09 5.66 16.38
N SER A 371 29.85 5.00 17.26
CA SER A 371 29.35 4.43 18.50
C SER A 371 28.89 5.50 19.50
N ALA A 372 29.44 6.70 19.43
CA ALA A 372 29.07 7.82 20.30
C ALA A 372 27.63 8.26 20.00
N ALA A 373 27.29 8.49 18.73
CA ALA A 373 25.94 8.91 18.41
C ALA A 373 24.90 7.77 18.45
N LEU A 374 25.30 6.49 18.31
CA LEU A 374 24.44 5.36 18.69
C LEU A 374 24.16 5.32 20.19
N SER A 375 25.15 5.63 21.03
CA SER A 375 24.96 5.73 22.49
C SER A 375 24.02 6.89 22.83
N LEU A 376 24.15 8.04 22.19
CA LEU A 376 23.23 9.17 22.36
C LEU A 376 21.79 8.80 21.94
N PHE A 377 21.63 8.10 20.83
CA PHE A 377 20.33 7.58 20.39
C PHE A 377 19.73 6.61 21.42
N LEU A 378 20.53 5.71 21.98
CA LEU A 378 20.11 4.78 23.03
C LEU A 378 19.66 5.52 24.30
N GLU A 379 20.40 6.52 24.75
CA GLU A 379 20.00 7.31 25.93
C GLU A 379 18.72 8.10 25.68
N ALA A 380 18.58 8.75 24.52
CA ALA A 380 17.33 9.41 24.13
C ALA A 380 16.13 8.44 24.07
N ALA A 381 16.34 7.20 23.60
CA ALA A 381 15.31 6.17 23.66
C ALA A 381 14.98 5.78 25.12
N ARG A 382 15.98 5.59 25.99
CA ARG A 382 15.75 5.27 27.41
C ARG A 382 15.02 6.37 28.15
N GLU A 383 15.31 7.63 27.86
CA GLU A 383 14.59 8.78 28.42
C GLU A 383 13.12 8.78 27.99
N ARG A 384 12.84 8.59 26.69
CA ARG A 384 11.46 8.43 26.19
C ARG A 384 10.75 7.23 26.82
N ALA A 385 11.45 6.13 27.07
CA ALA A 385 10.89 4.97 27.76
C ALA A 385 10.53 5.23 29.24
N ARG A 386 11.17 6.21 29.90
CA ARG A 386 10.88 6.56 31.30
C ARG A 386 9.77 7.60 31.42
N ALA A 387 9.81 8.62 30.56
CA ALA A 387 8.97 9.81 30.69
C ALA A 387 7.75 9.83 29.73
N GLY A 388 7.72 8.96 28.72
CA GLY A 388 6.71 9.00 27.66
C GLY A 388 5.42 8.22 27.97
N SER A 389 4.46 8.37 27.06
CA SER A 389 3.20 7.61 27.03
C SER A 389 3.44 6.09 26.85
N ALA A 390 2.41 5.26 27.00
CA ALA A 390 2.55 3.81 26.74
C ALA A 390 3.06 3.52 25.31
N GLN A 391 2.63 4.32 24.33
CA GLN A 391 3.08 4.26 22.95
C GLN A 391 4.56 4.65 22.81
N ASP A 392 5.00 5.71 23.51
CA ASP A 392 6.40 6.13 23.49
C ASP A 392 7.29 5.06 24.11
N ARG A 393 6.85 4.43 25.21
CA ARG A 393 7.57 3.32 25.84
C ARG A 393 7.73 2.13 24.89
N PHE A 394 6.68 1.80 24.13
CA PHE A 394 6.74 0.73 23.14
C PHE A 394 7.71 1.05 21.99
N ARG A 395 7.64 2.26 21.43
CA ARG A 395 8.55 2.73 20.37
C ARG A 395 10.01 2.78 20.87
N ALA A 396 10.22 3.33 22.06
CA ALA A 396 11.52 3.45 22.69
C ALA A 396 12.15 2.08 23.03
N SER A 397 11.34 1.07 23.35
CA SER A 397 11.81 -0.30 23.56
C SER A 397 12.44 -0.87 22.29
N TYR A 398 11.79 -0.68 21.14
CA TYR A 398 12.35 -1.07 19.84
C TYR A 398 13.65 -0.30 19.55
N ASP A 399 13.61 1.02 19.67
CA ASP A 399 14.76 1.88 19.38
C ASP A 399 15.97 1.50 20.25
N SER A 400 15.75 1.27 21.55
CA SER A 400 16.81 0.83 22.47
C SER A 400 17.39 -0.53 22.07
N ALA A 401 16.53 -1.48 21.70
CA ALA A 401 16.96 -2.82 21.29
C ALA A 401 17.75 -2.78 19.97
N ALA A 402 17.30 -2.00 19.00
CA ALA A 402 17.98 -1.80 17.72
C ALA A 402 19.35 -1.13 17.91
N ALA A 403 19.43 -0.09 18.74
CA ALA A 403 20.69 0.59 19.06
C ALA A 403 21.71 -0.38 19.69
N LEU A 404 21.26 -1.22 20.63
CA LEU A 404 22.12 -2.23 21.25
C LEU A 404 22.58 -3.31 20.26
N ALA A 405 21.73 -3.69 19.28
CA ALA A 405 22.09 -4.61 18.22
C ALA A 405 23.19 -4.03 17.32
N TYR A 406 23.05 -2.76 16.92
CA TYR A 406 24.08 -2.06 16.13
C TYR A 406 25.37 -1.83 16.91
N LEU A 407 25.30 -1.51 18.20
CA LEU A 407 26.49 -1.39 19.06
C LEU A 407 27.24 -2.72 19.20
N ALA A 408 26.54 -3.87 19.26
CA ALA A 408 27.18 -5.19 19.23
C ALA A 408 27.88 -5.44 17.89
N LEU A 409 27.24 -5.07 16.78
CA LEU A 409 27.83 -5.18 15.45
C LEU A 409 29.10 -4.34 15.30
N LEU A 410 29.12 -3.12 15.86
CA LEU A 410 30.31 -2.25 15.87
C LEU A 410 31.48 -2.83 16.68
N ARG A 411 31.20 -3.67 17.68
CA ARG A 411 32.23 -4.41 18.44
C ARG A 411 32.69 -5.69 17.73
N ALA A 412 32.28 -5.89 16.47
CA ALA A 412 32.50 -7.12 15.71
C ALA A 412 31.91 -8.39 16.36
N ASP A 413 30.97 -8.25 17.29
CA ASP A 413 30.26 -9.37 17.92
C ASP A 413 29.01 -9.73 17.09
N SER A 414 29.23 -10.46 16.00
CA SER A 414 28.18 -10.85 15.07
C SER A 414 27.15 -11.82 15.67
N VAL A 415 27.55 -12.62 16.67
CA VAL A 415 26.66 -13.56 17.36
C VAL A 415 25.68 -12.80 18.25
N GLU A 416 26.18 -11.87 19.07
CA GLU A 416 25.33 -11.03 19.91
C GLU A 416 24.47 -10.08 19.07
N ALA A 417 25.03 -9.50 18.01
CA ALA A 417 24.27 -8.68 17.08
C ALA A 417 23.10 -9.48 16.47
N LEU A 418 23.36 -10.68 15.94
CA LEU A 418 22.33 -11.53 15.36
C LEU A 418 21.26 -11.91 16.40
N ARG A 419 21.66 -12.27 17.62
CA ARG A 419 20.73 -12.57 18.70
C ARG A 419 19.81 -11.38 18.99
N ARG A 420 20.36 -10.16 19.04
CA ARG A 420 19.59 -8.94 19.30
C ARG A 420 18.67 -8.56 18.15
N PHE A 421 19.15 -8.61 16.90
CA PHE A 421 18.31 -8.35 15.71
C PHE A 421 17.16 -9.36 15.59
N THR A 422 17.41 -10.63 15.93
CA THR A 422 16.37 -11.67 15.94
C THR A 422 15.30 -11.42 17.01
N ALA A 423 15.68 -10.80 18.13
CA ALA A 423 14.77 -10.47 19.23
C ALA A 423 13.98 -9.17 19.02
N LEU A 424 14.20 -8.43 17.93
CA LEU A 424 13.44 -7.21 17.66
C LEU A 424 11.96 -7.54 17.41
N PRO A 425 11.02 -6.81 18.04
CA PRO A 425 9.61 -7.05 17.83
C PRO A 425 9.18 -6.55 16.44
N ASP A 426 8.87 -7.50 15.57
CA ASP A 426 8.40 -7.29 14.20
C ASP A 426 7.17 -6.34 14.11
N SER A 427 6.33 -6.32 15.16
CA SER A 427 5.15 -5.44 15.27
C SER A 427 5.47 -3.98 15.57
N ALA A 428 6.66 -3.67 16.09
CA ALA A 428 6.98 -2.33 16.59
C ALA A 428 7.50 -1.38 15.50
N CYS A 429 8.01 -1.92 14.39
CA CYS A 429 8.46 -1.11 13.28
C CYS A 429 8.36 -1.82 11.92
N VAL A 430 7.18 -1.74 11.31
CA VAL A 430 6.93 -2.22 9.93
C VAL A 430 7.90 -1.59 8.91
N ARG A 431 8.31 -0.34 9.11
CA ARG A 431 9.19 0.42 8.19
C ARG A 431 10.69 0.23 8.45
N CYS A 432 11.10 -0.48 9.50
CA CYS A 432 12.52 -0.72 9.81
C CYS A 432 13.07 -1.89 8.99
N TYR A 433 12.92 -1.83 7.66
CA TYR A 433 13.43 -2.85 6.75
C TYR A 433 14.96 -2.89 6.71
N VAL A 434 15.65 -1.82 7.10
CA VAL A 434 17.12 -1.85 7.16
C VAL A 434 17.62 -2.77 8.27
N ASP A 435 16.97 -2.77 9.44
CA ASP A 435 17.29 -3.68 10.54
C ASP A 435 17.07 -5.15 10.12
N ARG A 436 15.98 -5.41 9.39
CA ARG A 436 15.69 -6.72 8.79
C ARG A 436 16.72 -7.12 7.73
N LEU A 437 17.17 -6.19 6.90
CA LEU A 437 18.26 -6.44 5.96
C LEU A 437 19.56 -6.80 6.69
N THR A 438 19.90 -6.09 7.77
CA THR A 438 21.04 -6.41 8.61
C THR A 438 20.90 -7.81 9.23
N ARG A 439 19.71 -8.16 9.75
CA ARG A 439 19.38 -9.50 10.26
C ARG A 439 19.58 -10.57 9.19
N ALA A 440 19.01 -10.39 8.00
CA ALA A 440 19.13 -11.34 6.88
C ALA A 440 20.60 -11.57 6.46
N ARG A 441 21.40 -10.51 6.40
CA ARG A 441 22.84 -10.61 6.10
C ARG A 441 23.59 -11.38 7.17
N LEU A 442 23.30 -11.14 8.45
CA LEU A 442 23.91 -11.88 9.57
C LEU A 442 23.49 -13.35 9.58
N LEU A 443 22.21 -13.64 9.35
CA LEU A 443 21.69 -15.00 9.20
C LEU A 443 22.42 -15.73 8.07
N SER A 444 22.53 -15.11 6.90
CA SER A 444 23.20 -15.69 5.75
C SER A 444 24.69 -15.92 6.00
N ALA A 445 25.38 -14.96 6.64
CA ALA A 445 26.79 -15.12 7.03
C ALA A 445 26.99 -16.28 8.03
N ALA A 446 25.99 -16.56 8.85
CA ALA A 446 25.96 -17.71 9.76
C ALA A 446 25.50 -19.03 9.10
N GLY A 447 25.35 -19.07 7.77
CA GLY A 447 24.87 -20.25 7.04
C GLY A 447 23.37 -20.53 7.18
N ARG A 448 22.61 -19.61 7.78
CA ARG A 448 21.15 -19.73 8.00
C ARG A 448 20.36 -19.13 6.83
N ASP A 449 20.71 -19.54 5.61
CA ASP A 449 20.18 -18.95 4.37
C ASP A 449 18.66 -19.09 4.22
N ARG A 450 18.05 -20.16 4.77
CA ARG A 450 16.58 -20.33 4.74
C ARG A 450 15.87 -19.22 5.51
N GLU A 451 16.38 -18.87 6.68
CA GLU A 451 15.83 -17.83 7.53
C GLU A 451 16.12 -16.44 6.95
N ALA A 452 17.33 -16.24 6.41
CA ALA A 452 17.65 -15.02 5.66
C ALA A 452 16.69 -14.82 4.48
N MET A 453 16.33 -15.89 3.77
CA MET A 453 15.38 -15.82 2.66
C MET A 453 13.97 -15.40 3.11
N MET A 454 13.52 -15.86 4.29
CA MET A 454 12.22 -15.45 4.83
C MET A 454 12.14 -13.93 5.01
N ASP A 455 13.17 -13.32 5.60
CA ASP A 455 13.27 -11.85 5.75
C ASP A 455 13.32 -11.13 4.39
N LEU A 456 14.04 -11.71 3.43
CA LEU A 456 14.27 -11.08 2.13
C LEU A 456 13.07 -11.18 1.17
N GLU A 457 12.15 -12.12 1.40
CA GLU A 457 10.92 -12.31 0.62
C GLU A 457 9.76 -11.42 1.10
N GLU A 458 9.91 -10.74 2.24
CA GLU A 458 8.89 -9.83 2.76
C GLU A 458 8.65 -8.61 1.85
N ARG A 459 7.38 -8.19 1.71
CA ARG A 459 7.06 -6.90 1.09
C ARG A 459 7.44 -5.79 2.06
N LEU A 460 8.34 -4.90 1.65
CA LEU A 460 8.91 -3.90 2.56
C LEU A 460 7.87 -2.87 3.00
N VAL A 461 7.25 -2.20 2.03
CA VAL A 461 6.34 -1.07 2.17
C VAL A 461 5.48 -0.96 0.89
N PRO A 462 4.29 -0.33 0.93
CA PRO A 462 3.41 -0.20 -0.24
C PRO A 462 3.83 0.94 -1.20
N TYR A 463 4.87 1.70 -0.85
CA TYR A 463 5.43 2.79 -1.66
C TYR A 463 6.83 2.44 -2.16
N LEU A 464 7.38 3.27 -3.05
CA LEU A 464 8.71 3.04 -3.60
C LEU A 464 9.81 3.32 -2.58
N THR A 465 10.79 2.41 -2.53
CA THR A 465 12.07 2.62 -1.85
C THR A 465 13.18 1.98 -2.68
N PRO A 466 14.37 2.61 -2.78
CA PRO A 466 15.53 1.98 -3.41
C PRO A 466 15.94 0.67 -2.70
N PHE A 467 15.51 0.46 -1.45
CA PHE A 467 15.77 -0.79 -0.74
C PHE A 467 15.03 -2.00 -1.32
N GLN A 468 13.96 -1.83 -2.10
CA GLN A 468 13.39 -2.94 -2.88
C GLN A 468 14.45 -3.56 -3.81
N ILE A 469 15.35 -2.75 -4.38
CA ILE A 469 16.42 -3.22 -5.25
C ILE A 469 17.57 -3.82 -4.43
N VAL A 470 17.94 -3.21 -3.31
CA VAL A 470 18.95 -3.76 -2.40
C VAL A 470 18.53 -5.14 -1.90
N PHE A 471 17.30 -5.29 -1.45
CA PHE A 471 16.72 -6.58 -1.05
C PHE A 471 16.73 -7.58 -2.19
N ALA A 472 16.35 -7.18 -3.41
CA ALA A 472 16.38 -8.08 -4.56
C ALA A 472 17.79 -8.59 -4.87
N ARG A 473 18.83 -7.77 -4.73
CA ARG A 473 20.23 -8.20 -4.91
C ARG A 473 20.66 -9.23 -3.86
N GLU A 474 20.32 -8.97 -2.60
CA GLU A 474 20.63 -9.89 -1.49
C GLU A 474 19.86 -11.20 -1.60
N ARG A 475 18.58 -11.11 -1.94
CA ARG A 475 17.71 -12.26 -2.23
C ARG A 475 18.28 -13.13 -3.34
N ALA A 476 18.82 -12.53 -4.39
CA ALA A 476 19.45 -13.30 -5.46
C ALA A 476 20.65 -14.12 -4.96
N GLY A 477 21.51 -13.52 -4.13
CA GLY A 477 22.66 -14.22 -3.55
C GLY A 477 22.27 -15.35 -2.60
N VAL A 478 21.29 -15.14 -1.73
CA VAL A 478 20.77 -16.19 -0.84
C VAL A 478 20.07 -17.29 -1.65
N ALA A 479 19.32 -16.93 -2.70
CA ALA A 479 18.66 -17.89 -3.57
C ALA A 479 19.66 -18.81 -4.28
N ASP A 480 20.81 -18.30 -4.72
CA ASP A 480 21.88 -19.13 -5.31
C ASP A 480 22.40 -20.16 -4.32
N ARG A 481 22.68 -19.75 -3.07
CA ARG A 481 23.14 -20.66 -2.01
C ARG A 481 22.11 -21.73 -1.65
N LEU A 482 20.82 -21.39 -1.75
CA LEU A 482 19.71 -22.33 -1.59
C LEU A 482 19.42 -23.19 -2.84
N GLY A 483 20.14 -23.00 -3.95
CA GLY A 483 19.89 -23.71 -5.21
C GLY A 483 18.62 -23.27 -5.95
N ARG A 484 17.98 -22.18 -5.55
CA ARG A 484 16.75 -21.63 -6.14
C ARG A 484 17.06 -20.78 -7.38
N ARG A 485 17.54 -21.42 -8.45
CA ARG A 485 18.09 -20.75 -9.66
C ARG A 485 17.13 -19.75 -10.31
N ASP A 486 15.85 -20.10 -10.44
CA ASP A 486 14.86 -19.23 -11.09
C ASP A 486 14.55 -17.99 -10.23
N ALA A 487 14.40 -18.17 -8.92
CA ALA A 487 14.23 -17.06 -7.98
C ALA A 487 15.45 -16.12 -8.00
N ALA A 488 16.66 -16.69 -8.04
CA ALA A 488 17.89 -15.92 -8.11
C ALA A 488 17.97 -15.09 -9.41
N ARG A 489 17.62 -15.70 -10.55
CA ARG A 489 17.56 -15.04 -11.86
C ARG A 489 16.52 -13.93 -11.89
N ALA A 490 15.31 -14.17 -11.38
CA ALA A 490 14.25 -13.19 -11.33
C ALA A 490 14.64 -11.96 -10.49
N ALA A 491 15.18 -12.18 -9.29
CA ALA A 491 15.60 -11.11 -8.40
C ALA A 491 16.78 -10.29 -8.98
N ARG A 492 17.78 -10.95 -9.60
CA ARG A 492 18.85 -10.26 -10.35
C ARG A 492 18.31 -9.43 -11.50
N THR A 493 17.40 -10.00 -12.29
CA THR A 493 16.83 -9.31 -13.46
C THR A 493 16.03 -8.09 -13.05
N PHE A 494 15.22 -8.19 -11.99
CA PHE A 494 14.50 -7.07 -11.41
C PHE A 494 15.46 -5.95 -10.97
N ALA A 495 16.47 -6.29 -10.16
CA ALA A 495 17.44 -5.32 -9.66
C ALA A 495 18.21 -4.63 -10.80
N LEU A 496 18.66 -5.40 -11.80
CA LEU A 496 19.35 -4.88 -12.97
C LEU A 496 18.44 -3.94 -13.77
N ARG A 497 17.20 -4.34 -14.08
CA ARG A 497 16.26 -3.51 -14.84
C ARG A 497 15.92 -2.23 -14.10
N ALA A 498 15.73 -2.29 -12.78
CA ALA A 498 15.37 -1.14 -11.96
C ALA A 498 16.51 -0.11 -11.92
N TRP A 499 17.75 -0.52 -11.64
CA TRP A 499 18.90 0.40 -11.58
C TRP A 499 19.65 0.57 -12.90
N ARG A 500 19.14 0.00 -13.99
CA ARG A 500 19.65 0.33 -15.33
C ARG A 500 19.33 1.79 -15.62
N THR A 501 20.36 2.57 -15.90
CA THR A 501 20.21 3.93 -16.43
C THR A 501 19.65 3.81 -17.85
N PRO A 502 18.47 4.39 -18.15
CA PRO A 502 17.97 4.50 -19.52
C PRO A 502 18.89 5.39 -20.38
#